data_AF-A0A7K8PEV0-F1
#
_entry.id   AF-A0A7K8PEV0-F1
#
_cell.length_a   1.000
_cell.length_b   1.000
_cell.length_c   1.000
_cell.angle_alpha   90.00
_cell.angle_beta   90.00
_cell.angle_gamma   90.00
#
_symmetry.space_group_name_H-M   'P 1'
#
loop_
_entity.id
_entity.type
_entity.pdbx_description
1 polymer ?
#
loop_
_entity_poly.entity_id
_entity_poly.type
_entity_poly.pdbx_seq_one_letter_code
_entity_poly.pdbx_strand_id
1 'polypeptide(L)'
;KYTKFSIVYYWINSLGQETPIYERSEDLPIPSGKENMTAAIAYNHRIMPLEGTSSTGTYYCEVKWNDIQKKGKGVFVLARGTGYVETSYGWEILITLTTLLAALSITATALLLWKRK
;
A
#
# COMPACT_ATOMS: atom_id res chain seq x y z
N LYS A 1 -32.70 -15.60 -2.62
CA LYS A 1 -32.26 -14.42 -3.40
C LYS A 1 -30.91 -13.88 -2.94
N TYR A 2 -30.67 -13.77 -1.62
CA TYR A 2 -29.46 -13.13 -1.08
C TYR A 2 -28.33 -14.08 -0.67
N THR A 3 -28.51 -15.38 -0.89
CA THR A 3 -27.53 -16.42 -0.52
C THR A 3 -26.33 -16.46 -1.44
N LYS A 4 -26.52 -16.09 -2.70
CA LYS A 4 -25.47 -15.99 -3.73
C LYS A 4 -25.19 -14.53 -4.04
N PHE A 5 -23.94 -14.12 -3.92
CA PHE A 5 -23.51 -12.75 -4.21
C PHE A 5 -22.02 -12.66 -4.51
N SER A 6 -21.62 -11.58 -5.16
CA SER A 6 -20.21 -11.22 -5.28
C SER A 6 -19.88 -9.97 -4.49
N ILE A 7 -18.68 -9.94 -3.92
CA ILE A 7 -18.08 -8.77 -3.28
C ILE A 7 -16.95 -8.31 -4.18
N VAL A 8 -17.07 -7.09 -4.67
CA VAL A 8 -16.11 -6.46 -5.60
C VAL A 8 -15.41 -5.32 -4.88
N TYR A 9 -14.09 -5.32 -4.99
CA TYR A 9 -13.21 -4.26 -4.50
C TYR A 9 -12.58 -3.57 -5.69
N TYR A 10 -12.68 -2.26 -5.73
CA TYR A 10 -12.09 -1.41 -6.76
C TYR A 10 -11.73 -0.05 -6.16
N TRP A 11 -10.95 0.73 -6.87
CA TRP A 11 -10.70 2.11 -6.49
C TRP A 11 -10.87 3.03 -7.69
N ILE A 12 -11.20 4.29 -7.40
CA ILE A 12 -11.38 5.34 -8.41
C ILE A 12 -10.33 6.41 -8.16
N ASN A 13 -9.54 6.73 -9.20
CA ASN A 13 -8.51 7.75 -9.14
C ASN A 13 -9.07 9.17 -9.30
N SER A 14 -8.21 10.19 -9.19
CA SER A 14 -8.61 11.59 -9.36
C SER A 14 -9.14 11.93 -10.76
N LEU A 15 -8.85 11.10 -11.75
CA LEU A 15 -9.36 11.22 -13.13
C LEU A 15 -10.71 10.51 -13.31
N GLY A 16 -11.27 9.89 -12.26
CA GLY A 16 -12.50 9.12 -12.33
C GLY A 16 -12.34 7.72 -12.93
N GLN A 17 -11.10 7.27 -13.18
CA GLN A 17 -10.84 5.94 -13.71
C GLN A 17 -10.99 4.90 -12.61
N GLU A 18 -11.89 3.92 -12.84
CA GLU A 18 -12.05 2.76 -11.99
C GLU A 18 -10.99 1.71 -12.30
N THR A 19 -10.38 1.15 -11.25
CA THR A 19 -9.42 0.06 -11.36
C THR A 19 -9.87 -1.10 -10.46
N PRO A 20 -10.12 -2.30 -11.01
CA PRO A 20 -10.50 -3.45 -10.23
C PRO A 20 -9.33 -3.91 -9.36
N ILE A 21 -9.62 -4.34 -8.13
CA ILE A 21 -8.63 -4.86 -7.18
C ILE A 21 -8.83 -6.36 -6.99
N TYR A 22 -10.05 -6.75 -6.61
CA TYR A 22 -10.37 -8.12 -6.27
C TYR A 22 -11.88 -8.36 -6.35
N GLU A 23 -12.27 -9.57 -6.75
CA GLU A 23 -13.65 -10.04 -6.73
C GLU A 23 -13.70 -11.43 -6.11
N ARG A 24 -14.69 -11.64 -5.22
CA ARG A 24 -15.01 -12.97 -4.68
C ARG A 24 -16.50 -13.23 -4.73
N SER A 25 -16.86 -14.48 -4.95
CA SER A 25 -18.24 -14.95 -4.91
C SER A 25 -18.49 -15.77 -3.65
N GLU A 26 -19.64 -15.56 -3.05
CA GLU A 26 -20.12 -16.26 -1.86
C GLU A 26 -21.42 -17.00 -2.18
N ASP A 27 -21.56 -18.20 -1.63
CA ASP A 27 -22.79 -18.98 -1.64
C ASP A 27 -23.03 -19.53 -0.23
N LEU A 28 -23.99 -18.94 0.47
CA LEU A 28 -24.29 -19.27 1.86
C LEU A 28 -25.58 -20.08 1.97
N PRO A 29 -25.53 -21.28 2.56
CA PRO A 29 -26.76 -21.99 2.91
C PRO A 29 -27.49 -21.26 4.05
N ILE A 30 -28.82 -21.18 3.94
CA ILE A 30 -29.67 -20.71 5.04
C ILE A 30 -29.86 -21.88 6.01
N PRO A 31 -29.50 -21.73 7.30
CA PRO A 31 -29.77 -22.77 8.30
C PRO A 31 -31.27 -23.01 8.45
N SER A 32 -31.66 -24.28 8.58
CA SER A 32 -33.06 -24.67 8.78
C SER A 32 -33.67 -23.96 10.01
N GLY A 33 -34.84 -23.36 9.83
CA GLY A 33 -35.56 -22.62 10.88
C GLY A 33 -35.08 -21.17 11.07
N LYS A 34 -34.18 -20.67 10.21
CA LYS A 34 -33.69 -19.28 10.22
C LYS A 34 -34.02 -18.51 8.93
N GLU A 35 -34.94 -19.01 8.12
CA GLU A 35 -35.27 -18.47 6.80
C GLU A 35 -35.85 -17.05 6.86
N ASN A 36 -36.50 -16.69 7.96
CA ASN A 36 -37.11 -15.38 8.20
C ASN A 36 -36.27 -14.47 9.12
N MET A 37 -35.05 -14.88 9.47
CA MET A 37 -34.15 -14.10 10.32
C MET A 37 -33.17 -13.28 9.48
N THR A 38 -32.78 -12.12 10.00
CA THR A 38 -31.69 -11.33 9.42
C THR A 38 -30.37 -11.78 10.04
N ALA A 39 -29.36 -11.99 9.19
CA ALA A 39 -27.99 -12.30 9.61
C ALA A 39 -27.05 -11.15 9.26
N ALA A 40 -26.07 -10.90 10.14
CA ALA A 40 -24.96 -9.99 9.89
C ALA A 40 -23.67 -10.81 9.91
N ILE A 41 -23.01 -10.91 8.76
CA ILE A 41 -21.78 -11.70 8.57
C ILE A 41 -20.68 -10.74 8.10
N ALA A 42 -19.51 -10.82 8.75
CA ALA A 42 -18.37 -9.99 8.41
C ALA A 42 -17.51 -10.68 7.32
N TYR A 43 -17.23 -9.95 6.25
CA TYR A 43 -16.33 -10.39 5.18
C TYR A 43 -15.08 -9.53 5.19
N ASN A 44 -14.01 -10.03 5.79
CA ASN A 44 -12.75 -9.32 5.85
C ASN A 44 -11.96 -9.58 4.56
N HIS A 45 -11.44 -8.52 3.96
CA HIS A 45 -10.49 -8.60 2.86
C HIS A 45 -9.36 -7.60 3.11
N ARG A 46 -8.12 -8.07 3.01
CA ARG A 46 -6.93 -7.23 3.10
C ARG A 46 -6.44 -6.93 1.70
N ILE A 47 -6.54 -5.66 1.31
CA ILE A 47 -5.94 -5.17 0.07
C ILE A 47 -4.46 -4.95 0.34
N MET A 48 -3.58 -5.67 -0.36
CA MET A 48 -2.16 -5.33 -0.34
C MET A 48 -1.93 -4.02 -1.11
N PRO A 49 -0.96 -3.19 -0.70
CA PRO A 49 -0.60 -2.02 -1.48
C PRO A 49 -0.27 -2.48 -2.91
N LEU A 50 -1.03 -1.99 -3.88
CA LEU A 50 -0.70 -2.14 -5.29
C LEU A 50 0.65 -1.43 -5.49
N GLU A 51 1.66 -2.17 -5.95
CA GLU A 51 3.02 -1.69 -6.18
C GLU A 51 2.99 -0.36 -6.97
N GLY A 52 3.36 0.74 -6.31
CA GLY A 52 3.52 2.06 -6.95
C GLY A 52 2.65 3.19 -6.40
N THR A 53 2.96 4.41 -6.86
CA THR A 53 2.29 5.67 -6.50
C THR A 53 0.93 5.85 -7.15
N SER A 54 0.59 4.96 -8.09
CA SER A 54 -0.62 5.01 -8.89
C SER A 54 -1.87 4.78 -8.06
N SER A 55 -1.74 4.20 -6.86
CA SER A 55 -2.82 3.73 -6.00
C SER A 55 -3.54 4.82 -5.17
N THR A 56 -3.36 6.10 -5.50
CA THR A 56 -4.04 7.20 -4.79
C THR A 56 -5.45 7.40 -5.30
N GLY A 57 -6.45 7.19 -4.44
CA GLY A 57 -7.85 7.43 -4.79
C GLY A 57 -8.83 6.95 -3.74
N THR A 58 -10.10 6.82 -4.12
CA THR A 58 -11.15 6.33 -3.21
C THR A 58 -11.42 4.86 -3.48
N TYR A 59 -11.21 4.04 -2.46
CA TYR A 59 -11.41 2.60 -2.48
C TYR A 59 -12.85 2.29 -2.08
N TYR A 60 -13.50 1.42 -2.84
CA TYR A 60 -14.87 1.00 -2.63
C TYR A 60 -14.97 -0.50 -2.45
N CYS A 61 -15.96 -0.89 -1.65
CA CYS A 61 -16.49 -2.24 -1.58
C CYS A 61 -17.93 -2.18 -2.09
N GLU A 62 -18.25 -3.02 -3.05
CA GLU A 62 -19.58 -3.16 -3.63
C GLU A 62 -20.02 -4.61 -3.57
N VAL A 63 -21.25 -4.84 -3.11
CA VAL A 63 -21.85 -6.16 -3.08
C VAL A 63 -22.94 -6.25 -4.13
N LYS A 64 -22.90 -7.32 -4.94
CA LYS A 64 -23.82 -7.57 -6.06
C LYS A 64 -24.59 -8.87 -5.80
N TRP A 65 -25.91 -8.77 -5.68
CA TRP A 65 -26.84 -9.90 -5.64
C TRP A 65 -27.73 -9.81 -6.86
N ASN A 66 -27.67 -10.73 -7.83
CA ASN A 66 -28.57 -10.74 -9.00
C ASN A 66 -28.81 -9.32 -9.58
N ASP A 67 -29.98 -8.73 -9.29
CA ASP A 67 -30.49 -7.42 -9.71
C ASP A 67 -30.21 -6.24 -8.74
N ILE A 68 -29.64 -6.51 -7.57
CA ILE A 68 -29.40 -5.53 -6.49
C ILE A 68 -27.91 -5.32 -6.30
N GLN A 69 -27.49 -4.06 -6.29
CA GLN A 69 -26.12 -3.67 -5.98
C GLN A 69 -26.11 -2.67 -4.83
N LYS A 70 -25.15 -2.84 -3.90
CA LYS A 70 -24.95 -1.92 -2.78
C LYS A 70 -23.47 -1.57 -2.68
N LYS A 71 -23.19 -0.28 -2.85
CA LYS A 71 -21.86 0.30 -2.74
C LYS A 71 -21.65 0.93 -1.36
N GLY A 72 -20.52 0.65 -0.74
CA GLY A 72 -20.09 1.32 0.49
C GLY A 72 -19.73 2.79 0.26
N LYS A 73 -19.62 3.57 1.34
CA LYS A 73 -19.26 5.01 1.25
C LYS A 73 -17.87 5.27 0.66
N GLY A 74 -17.01 4.24 0.69
CA GLY A 74 -15.63 4.30 0.23
C GLY A 74 -14.69 4.89 1.28
N VAL A 75 -13.39 4.71 1.05
CA VAL A 75 -12.31 5.22 1.89
C VAL A 75 -11.26 5.85 0.97
N PHE A 76 -10.94 7.11 1.20
CA PHE A 76 -9.86 7.78 0.48
C PHE A 76 -8.50 7.33 1.01
N VAL A 77 -7.62 6.90 0.12
CA VAL A 77 -6.26 6.47 0.42
C VAL A 77 -5.29 7.34 -0.38
N LEU A 78 -4.37 7.98 0.34
CA LEU A 78 -3.27 8.75 -0.24
C LEU A 78 -2.02 7.86 -0.30
N ALA A 79 -1.75 7.28 -1.47
CA ALA A 79 -0.55 6.50 -1.71
C ALA A 79 0.61 7.42 -2.11
N ARG A 80 1.52 7.69 -1.17
CA ARG A 80 2.74 8.46 -1.45
C ARG A 80 3.84 7.53 -1.93
N GLY A 81 4.41 7.80 -3.10
CA GLY A 81 5.66 7.15 -3.53
C GLY A 81 6.87 7.50 -2.69
N THR A 82 6.79 8.59 -1.95
CA THR A 82 7.84 9.16 -1.12
C THR A 82 7.45 9.05 0.36
N GLY A 83 7.09 7.84 0.80
CA GLY A 83 7.14 7.50 2.23
C GLY A 83 8.58 7.57 2.77
N TYR A 84 8.80 7.20 4.03
CA TYR A 84 10.15 7.02 4.56
C TYR A 84 10.86 5.95 3.74
N VAL A 85 11.68 6.38 2.78
CA VAL A 85 12.65 5.51 2.13
C VAL A 85 13.77 5.39 3.15
N GLU A 86 14.03 4.18 3.64
CA GLU A 86 15.24 3.91 4.41
C GLU A 86 16.42 4.06 3.47
N THR A 87 16.88 5.29 3.29
CA THR A 87 17.95 5.59 2.34
C THR A 87 19.26 5.10 2.92
N SER A 88 19.72 3.94 2.45
CA SER A 88 21.11 3.46 2.64
C SER A 88 22.16 4.51 2.26
N TYR A 89 21.77 5.46 1.40
CA TYR A 89 22.59 6.56 0.89
C TYR A 89 23.23 7.43 1.97
N GLY A 90 22.57 7.63 3.12
CA GLY A 90 23.13 8.45 4.20
C GLY A 90 24.40 7.84 4.80
N TRP A 91 24.44 6.51 4.91
CA TRP A 91 25.57 5.78 5.47
C TRP A 91 26.75 5.73 4.49
N GLU A 92 26.46 5.55 3.19
CA GLU A 92 27.48 5.61 2.13
C GLU A 92 28.16 6.98 2.08
N ILE A 93 27.39 8.08 2.10
CA ILE A 93 27.96 9.44 2.10
C ILE A 93 28.86 9.66 3.32
N LEU A 94 28.43 9.24 4.51
CA LEU A 94 29.20 9.39 5.73
C LEU A 94 30.53 8.63 5.66
N ILE A 95 30.53 7.40 5.13
CA ILE A 95 31.75 6.61 4.94
C ILE A 95 32.66 7.26 3.90
N THR A 96 32.13 7.66 2.74
CA THR A 96 32.93 8.29 1.69
C THR A 96 33.55 9.60 2.18
N LEU A 97 32.79 10.44 2.90
CA LEU A 97 33.29 11.68 3.46
C LEU A 97 34.37 11.43 4.52
N THR A 98 34.15 10.46 5.41
CA THR A 98 35.10 10.14 6.49
C THR A 98 36.40 9.57 5.94
N THR A 99 36.31 8.66 4.95
CA THR A 99 37.51 8.08 4.30
C THR A 99 38.31 9.13 3.54
N LEU A 100 37.64 10.05 2.83
CA LEU A 100 38.28 11.18 2.16
C LEU A 100 39.01 12.09 3.16
N LEU A 101 38.34 12.48 4.25
CA LEU A 101 38.93 13.34 5.29
C LEU A 101 40.13 12.68 5.98
N ALA A 102 40.07 11.38 6.24
CA ALA A 102 41.17 10.62 6.81
C ALA A 102 42.38 10.59 5.86
N ALA A 103 42.17 10.32 4.57
CA ALA A 103 43.23 10.33 3.57
C ALA A 103 43.90 11.70 3.43
N LEU A 104 43.12 12.78 3.42
CA LEU A 104 43.62 14.15 3.38
C LEU A 104 44.44 14.50 4.64
N SER A 105 43.97 14.08 5.81
CA SER A 105 44.66 14.33 7.08
C SER A 105 46.02 13.64 7.15
N ILE A 106 46.10 12.37 6.72
CA ILE A 106 47.36 11.62 6.66
C ILE A 106 48.32 12.28 5.67
N THR A 107 47.82 12.64 4.47
CA THR A 107 48.63 13.26 3.41
C THR A 107 49.18 14.62 3.86
N ALA A 108 48.35 15.47 4.47
CA ALA A 108 48.78 16.75 5.00
C ALA A 108 49.85 16.59 6.10
N THR A 109 49.66 15.62 7.00
CA THR A 109 50.62 15.34 8.07
C THR A 109 51.96 14.85 7.51
N ALA A 110 51.94 13.95 6.52
CA ALA A 110 53.15 13.45 5.87
C ALA A 110 53.91 14.57 5.13
N LEU A 111 53.21 15.45 4.41
CA LEU A 111 53.80 16.60 3.73
C LEU A 111 54.44 17.59 4.71
N LEU A 112 53.80 17.86 5.85
CA LEU A 112 54.35 18.73 6.90
C LEU A 112 55.63 18.15 7.52
N LEU A 113 55.66 16.83 7.77
CA LEU A 113 56.84 16.15 8.30
C LEU A 113 57.97 16.11 7.27
N TRP A 114 57.67 15.86 5.99
CA TRP A 114 58.67 15.93 4.92
C TRP A 114 59.25 17.34 4.85
N LYS A 115 58.44 18.39 4.79
CA LYS A 115 58.93 19.78 4.71
C LYS A 115 59.81 20.20 5.91
N ARG A 116 59.64 19.57 7.07
CA ARG A 116 60.46 19.82 8.26
C ARG A 116 61.82 19.11 8.25
N LYS A 117 62.02 18.14 7.36
CA LYS A 117 63.29 17.45 7.14
C LYS A 117 64.09 18.18 6.07
#